data_AF-A0A9W8XZD0-F1
#
_entry.id   AF-A0A9W8XZD0-F1
#
_cell.length_a   1.000
_cell.length_b   1.000
_cell.length_c   1.000
_cell.angle_alpha   90.00
_cell.angle_beta   90.00
_cell.angle_gamma   90.00
#
_symmetry.space_group_name_H-M   'P 1'
#
loop_
_entity.id
_entity.type
_entity.pdbx_description
1 polymer ?
#
loop_
_entity_poly.entity_id
_entity_poly.type
_entity_poly.pdbx_seq_one_letter_code
_entity_poly.pdbx_strand_id
1 'polypeptide(L)'
;MLHRAGLVLPLLALAKAHSQSSFLPTNDCPILGPSFPSDFDIPQSKYIKEAIEAFPSLVDRLFEEEVLPKNATSFHIDVFSTRTNASIYEYSHTADIHKSALTSGVLDDGTIFRIGSVSKLFTVYTLLNVAGIEIFQHPVTQYLPELKGNTNRSKIIWEEITVGALASQQGGVGGFRKSSDYPSENVD
;
A
#
# COMPACT_ATOMS: atom_id res chain seq x y z
N MET A 1 -21.87 -68.50 34.09
CA MET A 1 -22.89 -68.06 33.12
C MET A 1 -23.10 -66.57 33.33
N LEU A 2 -22.56 -65.74 32.42
CA LEU A 2 -23.33 -64.82 31.56
C LEU A 2 -24.09 -63.76 32.39
N HIS A 3 -23.72 -62.47 32.42
CA HIS A 3 -23.58 -61.58 31.27
C HIS A 3 -22.62 -60.42 31.52
N ARG A 4 -21.85 -60.07 30.47
CA ARG A 4 -21.09 -58.83 30.33
C ARG A 4 -22.07 -57.70 30.01
N ALA A 5 -21.97 -56.59 30.74
CA ALA A 5 -22.51 -55.29 30.31
C ALA A 5 -21.33 -54.30 30.32
N GLY A 6 -20.78 -54.03 29.14
CA GLY A 6 -19.77 -53.00 28.95
C GLY A 6 -20.44 -51.63 28.96
N LEU A 7 -20.02 -50.76 29.88
CA LEU A 7 -20.40 -49.36 29.88
C LEU A 7 -19.22 -48.54 29.34
N VAL A 8 -19.34 -48.11 28.09
CA VAL A 8 -18.42 -47.16 27.45
C VAL A 8 -18.84 -45.75 27.89
N LEU A 9 -18.04 -45.10 28.72
CA LEU A 9 -18.19 -43.66 29.03
C LEU A 9 -17.59 -42.82 27.89
N PRO A 10 -18.34 -41.89 27.28
CA PRO A 10 -17.77 -40.98 26.30
C PRO A 10 -17.07 -39.81 27.01
N LEU A 11 -15.79 -39.63 26.71
CA LEU A 11 -15.04 -38.38 26.95
C LEU A 11 -15.58 -37.30 26.00
N LEU A 12 -16.52 -36.47 26.47
CA LEU A 12 -16.91 -35.26 25.75
C LEU A 12 -17.25 -34.12 26.73
N ALA A 13 -16.25 -33.32 27.07
CA ALA A 13 -16.42 -31.93 27.51
C ALA A 13 -15.06 -31.21 27.54
N LEU A 14 -14.48 -30.91 26.37
CA LEU A 14 -13.55 -29.78 26.25
C LEU A 14 -14.34 -28.63 25.61
N ALA A 15 -15.11 -27.92 26.44
CA ALA A 15 -15.76 -26.69 26.01
C ALA A 15 -14.67 -25.65 25.72
N LYS A 16 -14.67 -25.14 24.48
CA LYS A 16 -13.82 -24.04 24.02
C LYS A 16 -13.98 -22.84 24.96
N ALA A 17 -12.97 -22.53 25.76
CA ALA A 17 -12.85 -21.22 26.37
C ALA A 17 -12.52 -20.20 25.26
N HIS A 18 -13.54 -19.59 24.66
CA HIS A 18 -13.36 -18.32 23.95
C HIS A 18 -13.29 -17.22 25.00
N SER A 19 -12.07 -16.81 25.36
CA SER A 19 -11.89 -15.53 26.05
C SER A 19 -12.24 -14.41 25.07
N GLN A 20 -13.51 -13.96 25.08
CA GLN A 20 -13.87 -12.69 24.48
C GLN A 20 -13.36 -11.58 25.40
N SER A 21 -12.17 -11.05 25.08
CA SER A 21 -11.67 -9.83 25.71
C SER A 21 -12.48 -8.65 25.17
N SER A 22 -13.45 -8.16 25.93
CA SER A 22 -14.14 -6.90 25.64
C SER A 22 -13.18 -5.74 25.93
N PHE A 23 -12.69 -5.08 24.88
CA PHE A 23 -11.95 -3.81 25.02
C PHE A 23 -12.93 -2.74 25.51
N LEU A 24 -12.78 -2.31 26.76
CA LEU A 24 -13.45 -1.11 27.27
C LEU A 24 -12.60 0.10 26.86
N PRO A 25 -13.14 1.06 26.09
CA PRO A 25 -12.39 2.27 25.76
C PRO A 25 -12.11 3.04 27.05
N THR A 26 -10.83 3.19 27.39
CA THR A 26 -10.36 4.04 28.48
C THR A 26 -10.14 5.46 27.95
N ASN A 27 -10.33 6.49 28.78
CA ASN A 27 -9.96 7.87 28.41
C ASN A 27 -8.44 8.08 28.35
N ASP A 28 -7.65 7.09 28.79
CA ASP A 28 -6.20 7.13 28.72
C ASP A 28 -5.72 6.60 27.36
N CYS A 29 -5.01 7.44 26.61
CA CYS A 29 -4.31 7.03 25.38
C CYS A 29 -3.13 6.12 25.76
N PRO A 30 -3.04 4.87 25.25
CA PRO A 30 -1.88 4.02 25.47
C PRO A 30 -0.61 4.70 24.96
N ILE A 31 0.54 4.48 25.63
CA ILE A 31 1.86 4.98 25.18
C ILE A 31 2.17 4.51 23.74
N LEU A 32 1.68 3.33 23.37
CA LEU A 32 1.85 2.76 22.02
C LEU A 32 0.81 3.28 21.00
N GLY A 33 -0.02 4.24 21.37
CA GLY A 33 -1.10 4.77 20.55
C GLY A 33 -2.38 3.92 20.59
N PRO A 34 -3.41 4.32 19.84
CA PRO A 34 -4.68 3.60 19.81
C PRO A 34 -4.49 2.18 19.27
N SER A 35 -4.81 1.17 20.09
CA SER A 35 -4.95 -0.21 19.61
C SER A 35 -6.35 -0.37 19.02
N PHE A 36 -6.45 -0.38 17.70
CA PHE A 36 -7.71 -0.74 17.05
C PHE A 36 -7.96 -2.24 17.24
N PRO A 37 -9.13 -2.66 17.75
CA PRO A 37 -9.44 -4.07 17.89
C PRO A 37 -9.45 -4.74 16.51
N SER A 38 -8.85 -5.93 16.42
CA SER A 38 -8.85 -6.77 15.19
C SER A 38 -10.26 -7.17 14.72
N ASP A 39 -11.25 -7.03 15.62
CA ASP A 39 -12.59 -7.56 15.45
C ASP A 39 -13.55 -6.57 14.77
N PHE A 40 -13.06 -5.41 14.33
CA PHE A 40 -13.87 -4.41 13.64
C PHE A 40 -14.42 -4.93 12.30
N ASP A 41 -15.74 -5.13 12.23
CA ASP A 41 -16.44 -5.50 11.01
C ASP A 41 -16.77 -4.25 10.17
N ILE A 42 -15.81 -3.85 9.33
CA ILE A 42 -15.87 -2.63 8.50
C ILE A 42 -17.17 -2.57 7.67
N PRO A 43 -17.60 -3.63 6.95
CA PRO A 43 -18.87 -3.65 6.23
C PRO A 43 -20.11 -3.33 7.06
N GLN A 44 -20.12 -3.62 8.37
CA GLN A 44 -21.29 -3.38 9.23
C GLN A 44 -21.30 -2.00 9.88
N SER A 45 -20.21 -1.23 9.75
CA SER A 45 -20.13 0.13 10.27
C SER A 45 -21.15 1.05 9.59
N LYS A 46 -21.97 1.74 10.40
CA LYS A 46 -22.92 2.75 9.90
C LYS A 46 -22.22 3.84 9.07
N TYR A 47 -21.03 4.27 9.51
CA TYR A 47 -20.28 5.34 8.85
C TYR A 47 -19.76 4.93 7.49
N ILE A 48 -19.37 3.65 7.34
CA ILE A 48 -18.90 3.13 6.05
C ILE A 48 -20.08 2.97 5.09
N LYS A 49 -21.23 2.48 5.56
CA LYS A 49 -22.45 2.40 4.76
C LYS A 49 -22.90 3.78 4.27
N GLU A 50 -22.98 4.76 5.16
CA GLU A 50 -23.30 6.16 4.81
C GLU A 50 -22.30 6.73 3.81
N ALA A 51 -21.00 6.45 3.96
CA ALA A 51 -19.97 6.91 3.02
C ALA A 51 -20.11 6.26 1.64
N ILE A 52 -20.39 4.96 1.58
CA ILE A 52 -20.64 4.21 0.34
C ILE A 52 -21.86 4.78 -0.39
N GLU A 53 -22.95 5.05 0.32
CA GLU A 53 -24.17 5.64 -0.24
C GLU A 53 -23.93 7.06 -0.77
N ALA A 54 -23.09 7.85 -0.10
CA ALA A 54 -22.79 9.23 -0.49
C ALA A 54 -21.73 9.36 -1.60
N PHE A 55 -20.90 8.33 -1.81
CA PHE A 55 -19.73 8.41 -2.70
C PHE A 55 -20.07 8.70 -4.17
N PRO A 56 -21.07 8.05 -4.81
CA PRO A 56 -21.40 8.34 -6.22
C PRO A 56 -21.77 9.81 -6.44
N SER A 57 -22.58 10.40 -5.56
CA SER A 57 -22.95 11.82 -5.64
C SER A 57 -21.78 12.76 -5.40
N LEU A 58 -20.76 12.35 -4.65
CA LEU A 58 -19.51 13.11 -4.56
C LEU A 58 -18.76 13.10 -5.90
N VAL A 59 -18.65 11.93 -6.54
CA VAL A 59 -17.99 11.81 -7.84
C VAL A 59 -18.72 12.62 -8.92
N ASP A 60 -20.06 12.57 -8.95
CA ASP A 60 -20.86 13.38 -9.88
C ASP A 60 -20.61 14.88 -9.70
N ARG A 61 -20.56 15.36 -8.45
CA ARG A 61 -20.19 16.76 -8.17
C ARG A 61 -18.78 17.10 -8.65
N LEU A 62 -17.79 16.22 -8.47
CA LEU A 62 -16.43 16.46 -8.99
C LEU A 62 -16.38 16.55 -10.51
N PHE A 63 -17.30 15.87 -11.22
CA PHE A 63 -17.45 16.02 -12.66
C PHE A 63 -18.16 17.33 -13.04
N GLU A 64 -19.24 17.68 -12.34
CA GLU A 64 -20.01 18.92 -12.58
C GLU A 64 -19.18 20.18 -12.31
N GLU A 65 -18.35 20.15 -11.28
CA GLU A 65 -17.45 21.25 -10.89
C GLU A 65 -16.15 21.28 -11.74
N GLU A 66 -16.01 20.38 -12.72
CA GLU A 66 -14.84 20.22 -13.60
C GLU A 66 -13.50 20.00 -12.86
N VAL A 67 -13.54 19.59 -11.59
CA VAL A 67 -12.36 19.18 -10.82
C VAL A 67 -11.76 17.91 -11.41
N LEU A 68 -12.61 16.99 -11.87
CA LEU A 68 -12.23 15.81 -12.61
C LEU A 68 -12.80 15.89 -14.04
N PRO A 69 -11.96 15.83 -15.08
CA PRO A 69 -12.47 15.80 -16.45
C PRO A 69 -13.09 14.44 -16.74
N LYS A 70 -14.43 14.36 -16.64
CA LYS A 70 -15.24 13.13 -16.79
C LYS A 70 -14.91 12.34 -18.06
N ASN A 71 -14.75 13.04 -19.18
CA ASN A 71 -14.54 12.42 -20.49
C ASN A 71 -13.07 12.09 -20.78
N ALA A 72 -12.14 12.46 -19.90
CA ALA A 72 -10.71 12.21 -20.08
C ALA A 72 -10.06 11.40 -18.95
N THR A 73 -10.77 11.18 -17.84
CA THR A 73 -10.27 10.45 -16.67
C THR A 73 -11.03 9.15 -16.52
N SER A 74 -10.32 8.02 -16.53
CA SER A 74 -10.87 6.73 -16.08
C SER A 74 -10.22 6.33 -14.77
N PHE A 75 -10.98 5.73 -13.86
CA PHE A 75 -10.45 5.21 -12.60
C PHE A 75 -11.31 4.07 -12.08
N HIS A 76 -10.66 3.15 -11.37
CA HIS A 76 -11.28 2.08 -10.61
C HIS A 76 -10.83 2.22 -9.16
N ILE A 77 -11.77 2.08 -8.23
CA ILE A 77 -11.55 2.17 -6.79
C ILE A 77 -12.10 0.89 -6.19
N ASP A 78 -11.24 0.19 -5.46
CA ASP A 78 -11.61 -0.92 -4.60
C ASP A 78 -11.16 -0.62 -3.17
N VAL A 79 -12.08 -0.78 -2.23
CA VAL A 79 -11.83 -0.73 -0.80
C VAL A 79 -12.08 -2.12 -0.26
N PHE A 80 -11.04 -2.79 0.20
CA PHE A 80 -11.12 -4.18 0.67
C PHE A 80 -10.69 -4.33 2.13
N SER A 81 -11.14 -5.41 2.77
CA SER A 81 -10.66 -5.80 4.10
C SER A 81 -9.47 -6.74 3.97
N THR A 82 -8.34 -6.41 4.61
CA THR A 82 -7.20 -7.34 4.76
C THR A 82 -7.48 -8.53 5.68
N ARG A 83 -8.57 -8.47 6.47
CA ARG A 83 -8.98 -9.54 7.37
C ARG A 83 -9.79 -10.61 6.64
N THR A 84 -10.76 -10.19 5.83
CA THR A 84 -11.62 -11.11 5.08
C THR A 84 -11.15 -11.34 3.65
N ASN A 85 -10.16 -10.57 3.17
CA ASN A 85 -9.71 -10.53 1.78
C ASN A 85 -10.87 -10.35 0.79
N ALA A 86 -11.85 -9.52 1.17
CA ALA A 86 -13.04 -9.26 0.37
C ALA A 86 -13.23 -7.76 0.16
N SER A 87 -13.65 -7.39 -1.05
CA SER A 87 -14.07 -6.05 -1.40
C SER A 87 -15.26 -5.63 -0.52
N ILE A 88 -15.17 -4.43 0.02
CA ILE A 88 -16.20 -3.75 0.81
C ILE A 88 -16.97 -2.79 -0.10
N TYR A 89 -16.26 -2.18 -1.06
CA TYR A 89 -16.83 -1.23 -2.01
C TYR A 89 -16.00 -1.21 -3.29
N GLU A 90 -16.68 -1.21 -4.43
CA GLU A 90 -16.07 -1.10 -5.76
C GLU A 90 -16.77 -0.01 -6.56
N TYR A 91 -15.98 0.80 -7.26
CA TYR A 91 -16.49 1.85 -8.15
C TYR A 91 -15.58 2.00 -9.36
N SER A 92 -16.19 1.95 -10.55
CA SER A 92 -15.50 2.18 -11.82
C SER A 92 -16.12 3.32 -12.59
N HIS A 93 -15.28 4.21 -13.10
CA HIS A 93 -15.66 5.21 -14.10
C HIS A 93 -14.76 5.11 -15.32
N THR A 94 -15.37 4.99 -16.49
CA THR A 94 -14.66 4.93 -17.78
C THR A 94 -14.94 6.18 -18.58
N ALA A 95 -13.90 6.97 -18.83
CA ALA A 95 -13.93 8.08 -19.76
C ALA A 95 -14.21 7.63 -21.20
N ASP A 96 -14.97 8.43 -21.95
CA ASP A 96 -15.33 8.14 -23.33
C ASP A 96 -14.11 7.93 -24.24
N ILE A 97 -13.05 8.72 -24.05
CA ILE A 97 -11.81 8.61 -24.85
C ILE A 97 -11.06 7.29 -24.60
N HIS A 98 -11.33 6.59 -23.50
CA HIS A 98 -10.65 5.35 -23.12
C HIS A 98 -11.48 4.10 -23.43
N LYS A 99 -12.77 4.23 -23.79
CA LYS A 99 -13.66 3.08 -24.03
C LYS A 99 -13.11 2.11 -25.08
N SER A 100 -12.52 2.64 -26.16
CA SER A 100 -11.93 1.82 -27.23
C SER A 100 -10.60 1.17 -26.85
N ALA A 101 -9.93 1.64 -25.81
CA ALA A 101 -8.67 1.08 -25.33
C ALA A 101 -8.86 -0.12 -24.38
N LEU A 102 -10.06 -0.29 -23.82
CA LEU A 102 -10.39 -1.41 -22.94
C LEU A 102 -10.60 -2.70 -23.74
N THR A 103 -9.68 -3.65 -23.62
CA THR A 103 -9.77 -4.94 -24.35
C THR A 103 -10.97 -5.78 -23.92
N SER A 104 -11.36 -5.72 -22.64
CA SER A 104 -12.57 -6.36 -22.10
C SER A 104 -13.86 -5.57 -22.35
N GLY A 105 -13.75 -4.32 -22.82
CA GLY A 105 -14.86 -3.37 -22.94
C GLY A 105 -15.38 -2.80 -21.61
N VAL A 106 -14.85 -3.27 -20.47
CA VAL A 106 -15.25 -2.84 -19.11
C VAL A 106 -14.00 -2.49 -18.30
N LEU A 107 -14.10 -1.48 -17.46
CA LEU A 107 -13.06 -1.12 -16.49
C LEU A 107 -13.40 -1.78 -15.15
N ASP A 108 -12.58 -2.72 -14.73
CA ASP A 108 -12.77 -3.56 -13.55
C ASP A 108 -11.44 -3.90 -12.86
N ASP A 109 -11.50 -4.73 -11.82
CA ASP A 109 -10.38 -5.23 -11.03
C ASP A 109 -9.37 -6.07 -11.86
N GLY A 110 -9.81 -6.63 -12.99
CA GLY A 110 -8.98 -7.31 -13.97
C GLY A 110 -8.20 -6.38 -14.90
N THR A 111 -8.46 -5.08 -14.86
CA THR A 111 -7.81 -4.10 -15.74
C THR A 111 -6.40 -3.76 -15.27
N ILE A 112 -5.43 -3.81 -16.19
CA ILE A 112 -4.02 -3.53 -15.89
C ILE A 112 -3.72 -2.03 -15.96
N PHE A 113 -3.25 -1.46 -14.85
CA PHE A 113 -2.87 -0.05 -14.75
C PHE A 113 -1.35 0.17 -14.66
N ARG A 114 -0.87 1.28 -15.21
CA ARG A 114 0.48 1.79 -14.92
C ARG A 114 0.47 2.47 -13.55
N ILE A 115 1.14 1.87 -12.58
CA ILE A 115 1.18 2.36 -11.19
C ILE A 115 2.26 3.43 -10.91
N GLY A 116 3.15 3.69 -11.88
CA GLY A 116 4.15 4.75 -11.79
C GLY A 116 5.03 4.65 -10.54
N SER A 117 5.17 5.73 -9.79
CA SER A 117 6.02 5.80 -8.58
C SER A 117 5.63 4.83 -7.46
N VAL A 118 4.41 4.28 -7.46
CA VAL A 118 4.00 3.22 -6.52
C VAL A 118 4.87 1.97 -6.67
N SER A 119 5.46 1.74 -7.85
CA SER A 119 6.40 0.63 -8.08
C SER A 119 7.60 0.61 -7.12
N LYS A 120 7.99 1.77 -6.56
CA LYS A 120 9.07 1.87 -5.58
C LYS A 120 8.79 1.04 -4.33
N LEU A 121 7.53 0.88 -3.93
CA LEU A 121 7.15 0.03 -2.79
C LEU A 121 7.59 -1.41 -3.01
N PHE A 122 7.35 -1.95 -4.22
CA PHE A 122 7.78 -3.30 -4.59
C PHE A 122 9.31 -3.41 -4.64
N THR A 123 10.01 -2.38 -5.11
CA THR A 123 11.48 -2.35 -5.10
C THR A 123 12.03 -2.47 -3.68
N VAL A 124 11.54 -1.64 -2.75
CA VAL A 124 11.99 -1.67 -1.35
C VAL A 124 11.60 -2.98 -0.67
N TYR A 125 10.38 -3.47 -0.89
CA TYR A 125 9.93 -4.76 -0.36
C TYR A 125 10.81 -5.91 -0.85
N THR A 126 11.17 -5.91 -2.14
CA THR A 126 12.04 -6.95 -2.71
C THR A 126 13.44 -6.93 -2.08
N LEU A 127 14.02 -5.75 -1.87
CA LEU A 127 15.32 -5.61 -1.20
C LEU A 127 15.25 -6.18 0.23
N LEU A 128 14.23 -5.82 0.99
CA LEU A 128 14.03 -6.32 2.35
C LEU A 128 13.79 -7.83 2.40
N ASN A 129 12.97 -8.35 1.48
CA ASN A 129 12.62 -9.76 1.43
C ASN A 129 13.83 -10.64 1.05
N VAL A 130 14.74 -10.15 0.21
CA VAL A 130 15.90 -10.92 -0.28
C VAL A 130 17.14 -10.73 0.59
N ALA A 131 17.41 -9.51 1.05
CA ALA A 131 18.66 -9.14 1.70
C ALA A 131 18.52 -8.75 3.18
N GLY A 132 17.31 -8.81 3.74
CA GLY A 132 17.05 -8.40 5.11
C GLY A 132 17.07 -6.89 5.32
N ILE A 133 16.88 -6.46 6.57
CA ILE A 133 16.87 -5.04 6.94
C ILE A 133 18.29 -4.44 6.95
N GLU A 134 19.33 -5.26 7.14
CA GLU A 134 20.72 -4.78 7.20
C GLU A 134 21.17 -4.10 5.90
N ILE A 135 20.57 -4.44 4.75
CA ILE A 135 20.90 -3.83 3.46
C ILE A 135 20.81 -2.30 3.50
N PHE A 136 19.92 -1.74 4.32
CA PHE A 136 19.75 -0.29 4.45
C PHE A 136 20.95 0.42 5.07
N GLN A 137 21.84 -0.31 5.75
CA GLN A 137 23.08 0.22 6.33
C GLN A 137 24.25 0.13 5.35
N HIS A 138 24.14 -0.67 4.29
CA HIS A 138 25.22 -0.84 3.33
C HIS A 138 25.36 0.41 2.45
N PRO A 139 26.60 0.91 2.24
CA PRO A 139 26.84 1.94 1.24
C PRO A 139 26.50 1.40 -0.16
N VAL A 140 25.94 2.23 -1.03
CA VAL A 140 25.53 1.80 -2.37
C VAL A 140 26.72 1.30 -3.21
N THR A 141 27.91 1.84 -2.93
CA THR A 141 29.16 1.44 -3.58
C THR A 141 29.63 0.02 -3.24
N GLN A 142 29.01 -0.64 -2.26
CA GLN A 142 29.19 -2.07 -2.02
C GLN A 142 28.60 -2.91 -3.16
N TYR A 143 27.51 -2.43 -3.78
CA TYR A 143 26.81 -3.11 -4.87
C TYR A 143 27.11 -2.50 -6.24
N LEU A 144 27.43 -1.21 -6.29
CA LEU A 144 27.78 -0.44 -7.49
C LEU A 144 29.16 0.19 -7.32
N PRO A 145 30.25 -0.61 -7.37
CA PRO A 145 31.60 -0.12 -7.11
C PRO A 145 32.08 0.95 -8.10
N GLU A 146 31.48 1.04 -9.29
CA GLU A 146 31.74 2.06 -10.30
C GLU A 146 31.37 3.48 -9.86
N LEU A 147 30.56 3.63 -8.80
CA LEU A 147 30.19 4.94 -8.25
C LEU A 147 31.26 5.55 -7.34
N LYS A 148 32.33 4.81 -7.03
CA LYS A 148 33.43 5.27 -6.15
C LYS A 148 34.33 6.32 -6.81
N GLY A 149 35.09 7.03 -5.98
CA GLY A 149 36.20 7.88 -6.42
C GLY A 149 35.80 9.33 -6.69
N ASN A 150 34.64 9.76 -6.20
CA ASN A 150 34.18 11.13 -6.38
C ASN A 150 34.74 12.05 -5.30
N THR A 151 35.85 12.73 -5.60
CA THR A 151 36.57 13.59 -4.63
C THR A 151 36.19 15.07 -4.70
N ASN A 152 35.34 15.46 -5.65
CA ASN A 152 34.93 16.85 -5.82
C ASN A 152 33.74 17.18 -4.89
N ARG A 153 33.88 18.20 -4.04
CA ARG A 153 32.84 18.67 -3.11
C ARG A 153 31.55 19.13 -3.78
N SER A 154 31.57 19.45 -5.08
CA SER A 154 30.37 19.78 -5.85
C SER A 154 29.62 18.56 -6.39
N LYS A 155 30.14 17.35 -6.15
CA LYS A 155 29.56 16.10 -6.64
C LYS A 155 29.21 15.16 -5.47
N ILE A 156 28.30 14.24 -5.76
CA ILE A 156 27.75 13.28 -4.78
C ILE A 156 28.84 12.30 -4.32
N ILE A 157 29.07 12.19 -3.01
CA ILE A 157 29.99 11.22 -2.40
C ILE A 157 29.22 9.92 -2.16
N TRP A 158 29.26 9.01 -3.14
CA TRP A 158 28.45 7.78 -3.14
C TRP A 158 28.87 6.78 -2.06
N GLU A 159 30.10 6.85 -1.58
CA GLU A 159 30.64 6.03 -0.50
C GLU A 159 29.92 6.24 0.83
N GLU A 160 29.32 7.41 1.04
CA GLU A 160 28.58 7.76 2.27
C GLU A 160 27.06 7.54 2.12
N ILE A 161 26.56 7.30 0.91
CA ILE A 161 25.14 7.08 0.65
C ILE A 161 24.82 5.60 0.86
N THR A 162 23.89 5.32 1.77
CA THR A 162 23.41 3.96 1.98
C THR A 162 22.23 3.61 1.08
N VAL A 163 21.97 2.31 0.90
CA VAL A 163 20.75 1.84 0.21
C VAL A 163 19.49 2.35 0.92
N GLY A 164 19.51 2.43 2.25
CA GLY A 164 18.40 2.98 3.04
C GLY A 164 18.18 4.48 2.80
N ALA A 165 19.27 5.25 2.66
CA ALA A 165 19.18 6.66 2.29
C ALA A 165 18.51 6.84 0.92
N LEU A 166 18.82 6.00 -0.07
CA LEU A 166 18.11 6.01 -1.36
C LEU A 166 16.64 5.58 -1.24
N ALA A 167 16.36 4.48 -0.54
CA ALA A 167 15.01 3.97 -0.35
C ALA A 167 14.08 5.00 0.32
N SER A 168 14.64 5.79 1.23
CA SER A 168 13.94 6.84 1.99
C SER A 168 13.96 8.23 1.35
N GLN A 169 14.49 8.37 0.13
CA GLN A 169 14.65 9.67 -0.56
C GLN A 169 15.57 10.67 0.17
N GLN A 170 16.49 10.18 1.01
CA GLN A 170 17.45 10.98 1.79
C GLN A 170 18.88 10.93 1.25
N GLY A 171 19.12 10.29 0.10
CA GLY A 171 20.46 10.19 -0.48
C GLY A 171 20.98 11.46 -1.17
N GLY A 172 20.24 12.57 -1.16
CA GLY A 172 20.65 13.81 -1.83
C GLY A 172 20.70 13.72 -3.36
N VAL A 173 20.20 12.62 -3.93
CA VAL A 173 20.11 12.39 -5.37
C VAL A 173 18.85 13.07 -5.92
N GLY A 174 19.02 14.25 -6.51
CA GLY A 174 17.94 14.98 -7.15
C GLY A 174 17.45 14.30 -8.44
N GLY A 175 16.34 14.81 -8.98
CA GLY A 175 15.85 14.41 -10.30
C GLY A 175 16.82 14.80 -11.42
N PHE A 176 16.66 14.15 -12.57
CA PHE A 176 17.41 14.46 -13.78
C PHE A 176 17.14 15.93 -14.20
N ARG A 177 18.17 16.79 -14.15
CA ARG A 177 18.10 18.13 -14.77
C ARG A 177 18.10 17.99 -16.28
N LYS A 178 17.28 18.78 -16.98
CA LYS A 178 17.33 18.81 -18.44
C LYS A 178 18.66 19.42 -18.87
N SER A 179 19.18 19.02 -20.03
CA SER A 179 20.40 19.60 -20.59
C SER A 179 20.31 21.13 -20.75
N SER A 180 19.10 21.67 -20.95
CA SER A 180 18.80 23.11 -20.99
C SER A 180 19.04 23.85 -19.67
N ASP A 181 19.13 23.13 -18.55
CA ASP A 181 19.28 23.72 -17.22
C ASP A 181 20.76 23.85 -16.81
N TYR A 182 21.71 23.41 -17.66
CA TYR A 182 23.12 23.68 -17.45
C TYR A 182 23.45 25.07 -18.01
N PRO A 183 24.03 25.98 -17.21
CA PRO A 183 24.58 27.21 -17.75
C PRO A 183 25.66 26.84 -18.78
N SER A 184 25.65 27.52 -19.92
CA SER A 184 26.71 27.36 -20.93
C SER A 184 28.06 27.56 -20.26
N GLU A 185 28.91 26.53 -20.28
CA GLU A 185 30.32 26.71 -19.94
C GLU A 185 30.89 27.72 -20.94
N ASN A 186 31.15 28.94 -20.46
CA ASN A 186 32.00 29.88 -21.16
C ASN A 186 33.41 29.28 -21.11
N VAL A 187 33.77 28.58 -22.17
CA VAL A 187 35.14 28.17 -22.42
C VAL A 187 35.86 29.42 -22.96
N ASP A 188 36.51 30.14 -22.05
CA ASP A 188 37.61 31.06 -22.39
C ASP A 188 38.93 30.29 -22.45
#